data_AF-A0A9P1T1R8-F1
#
_entry.id   AF-A0A9P1T1R8-F1
#
_cell.length_a   1.000
_cell.length_b   1.000
_cell.length_c   1.000
_cell.angle_alpha   90.00
_cell.angle_beta   90.00
_cell.angle_gamma   90.00
#
_symmetry.space_group_name_H-M   'P 1'
#
loop_
_entity.id
_entity.type
_entity.pdbx_description
1 polymer ?
#
loop_
_entity_poly.entity_id
_entity_poly.type
_entity_poly.pdbx_seq_one_letter_code
_entity_poly.pdbx_strand_id
1 'polypeptide(L)'
;MKVKLIEEQFNNLDGTTLQVMYDKQQDSNLLILTPEKNGESVSIWVGAKLKYKLFEALNTEKLSDLDEILLDELKEVLQKYEYDFIATIAAAEENIEFRIAWIQSKNQSAIIQKLAIWADLEGKA
;
A
#
# COMPACT_ATOMS: atom_id res chain seq x y z
N MET A 1 15.36 -5.18 7.53
CA MET A 1 14.43 -4.36 8.35
C MET A 1 13.03 -4.97 8.26
N LYS A 2 12.19 -4.88 9.30
CA LYS A 2 10.84 -5.50 9.29
C LYS A 2 9.79 -4.45 8.95
N VAL A 3 9.27 -4.48 7.73
CA VAL A 3 8.09 -3.70 7.36
C VAL A 3 6.86 -4.39 7.97
N LYS A 4 6.17 -3.72 8.88
CA LYS A 4 4.93 -4.19 9.51
C LYS A 4 3.75 -3.65 8.69
N LEU A 5 3.34 -4.37 7.66
CA LEU A 5 2.09 -4.08 6.96
C LEU A 5 0.92 -4.59 7.82
N ILE A 6 0.15 -3.67 8.38
CA ILE A 6 -1.11 -3.95 9.05
C ILE A 6 -2.23 -3.67 8.04
N GLU A 7 -3.02 -4.70 7.75
CA GLU A 7 -4.28 -4.73 6.99
C GLU A 7 -4.60 -3.50 6.12
N GLU A 8 -4.20 -3.55 4.85
CA GLU A 8 -4.79 -2.71 3.80
C GLU A 8 -5.75 -3.56 2.97
N GLN A 9 -7.03 -3.18 2.99
CA GLN A 9 -8.05 -3.71 2.09
C GLN A 9 -7.95 -2.97 0.76
N PHE A 10 -7.44 -3.65 -0.27
CA PHE A 10 -7.34 -3.09 -1.62
C PHE A 10 -8.68 -3.29 -2.35
N ASN A 11 -9.51 -2.25 -2.37
CA ASN A 11 -10.75 -2.20 -3.14
C ASN A 11 -10.48 -1.56 -4.51
N ASN A 12 -9.86 -2.29 -5.45
CA ASN A 12 -9.84 -1.85 -6.84
C ASN A 12 -9.83 -3.00 -7.87
N LEU A 13 -10.26 -4.20 -7.47
CA LEU A 13 -10.38 -5.36 -8.35
C LEU A 13 -11.85 -5.62 -8.70
N ASP A 14 -12.51 -4.73 -9.44
CA ASP A 14 -13.81 -5.00 -10.08
C ASP A 14 -14.86 -5.65 -9.12
N GLY A 15 -14.97 -5.10 -7.91
CA GLY A 15 -15.76 -5.65 -6.82
C GLY A 15 -15.12 -6.86 -6.12
N THR A 16 -13.81 -6.82 -5.88
CA THR A 16 -13.04 -7.82 -5.13
C THR A 16 -12.07 -7.08 -4.22
N THR A 17 -12.02 -7.50 -2.96
CA THR A 17 -11.03 -7.02 -1.99
C THR A 17 -9.82 -7.92 -2.02
N LEU A 18 -8.62 -7.36 -2.24
CA LEU A 18 -7.37 -8.05 -1.97
C LEU A 18 -6.85 -7.65 -0.59
N GLN A 19 -6.51 -8.62 0.25
CA GLN A 19 -5.80 -8.44 1.51
C GLN A 19 -4.44 -9.11 1.42
N VAL A 20 -3.41 -8.46 1.97
CA VAL A 20 -2.03 -8.99 1.99
C VAL A 20 -1.52 -9.01 3.42
N MET A 21 -1.20 -10.20 3.93
CA MET A 21 -0.61 -10.40 5.25
C MET A 21 0.80 -10.97 5.11
N TYR A 22 1.69 -10.67 6.06
CA TYR A 22 3.06 -11.20 6.07
C TYR A 22 3.27 -12.16 7.25
N ASP A 23 3.75 -13.37 6.96
CA ASP A 23 4.15 -14.37 7.96
C ASP A 23 5.67 -14.44 8.08
N LYS A 24 6.17 -14.09 9.27
CA LYS A 24 7.61 -14.03 9.55
C LYS A 24 8.24 -15.39 9.84
N GLN A 25 7.45 -16.42 10.17
CA GLN A 25 7.95 -17.79 10.39
C GLN A 25 8.17 -18.51 9.06
N GLN A 26 7.33 -18.21 8.07
CA GLN A 26 7.36 -18.81 6.73
C GLN A 26 8.07 -17.94 5.69
N ASP A 27 8.49 -16.72 6.05
CA ASP A 27 9.10 -15.73 5.14
C ASP A 27 8.28 -15.54 3.86
N SER A 28 6.95 -15.52 4.00
CA SER A 28 6.01 -15.50 2.88
C SER A 28 4.83 -14.59 3.17
N ASN A 29 4.11 -14.23 2.12
CA ASN A 29 2.95 -13.36 2.21
C ASN A 29 1.70 -14.17 1.89
N LEU A 30 0.66 -14.04 2.71
CA LEU A 30 -0.66 -14.57 2.42
C LEU A 30 -1.44 -13.51 1.64
N LEU A 31 -1.88 -13.87 0.45
CA LEU A 31 -2.83 -13.07 -0.32
C LEU A 31 -4.21 -13.68 -0.14
N ILE A 32 -5.19 -12.84 0.15
CA ILE A 32 -6.60 -13.24 0.26
C ILE A 32 -7.38 -12.37 -0.72
N LEU A 33 -8.06 -13.01 -1.66
CA LEU A 33 -8.95 -12.37 -2.62
C LEU A 33 -10.39 -12.71 -2.24
N THR A 34 -11.17 -11.68 -1.94
CA THR A 34 -12.57 -11.81 -1.54
C THR A 34 -13.46 -11.09 -2.55
N PRO A 35 -14.19 -11.82 -3.43
CA PRO A 35 -15.11 -11.19 -4.36
C PRO A 35 -16.37 -10.71 -3.63
N GLU A 36 -16.84 -9.51 -3.94
CA GLU A 36 -18.03 -8.89 -3.33
C GLU A 36 -19.31 -9.66 -3.67
N LYS A 37 -19.37 -10.32 -4.83
CA LYS A 37 -20.59 -10.98 -5.33
C LYS A 37 -20.93 -12.28 -4.60
N ASN A 38 -19.93 -13.04 -4.14
CA ASN A 38 -20.13 -14.34 -3.50
C ASN A 38 -19.51 -14.44 -2.10
N GLY A 39 -18.63 -13.51 -1.71
CA GLY A 39 -17.97 -13.47 -0.40
C GLY A 39 -16.97 -14.59 -0.14
N GLU A 40 -16.89 -15.59 -1.01
CA GLU A 40 -15.96 -16.73 -0.87
C GLU A 40 -14.53 -16.29 -1.17
N SER A 41 -13.68 -16.37 -0.16
CA SER A 41 -12.31 -15.90 -0.25
C SER A 41 -11.37 -17.00 -0.74
N VAL A 42 -10.52 -16.68 -1.72
CA VAL A 42 -9.43 -17.54 -2.15
C VAL A 42 -8.14 -17.01 -1.53
N SER A 43 -7.38 -17.89 -0.89
CA SER A 43 -6.11 -17.52 -0.28
C SER A 43 -4.93 -18.31 -0.85
N ILE A 44 -3.80 -17.63 -1.03
CA ILE A 44 -2.58 -18.22 -1.55
C ILE A 44 -1.36 -17.64 -0.83
N TRP A 45 -0.45 -18.54 -0.43
CA TRP A 45 0.88 -18.16 0.05
C TRP A 45 1.78 -17.85 -1.13
N VAL A 46 2.37 -16.66 -1.14
CA VAL A 46 3.27 -16.20 -2.19
C VAL A 46 4.59 -15.74 -1.61
N GLY A 47 5.68 -16.07 -2.31
CA GLY A 47 6.98 -15.49 -2.04
C GLY A 47 7.03 -14.00 -2.40
N ALA A 48 8.02 -13.29 -1.85
CA ALA A 48 8.18 -11.84 -2.03
C ALA A 48 8.15 -11.42 -3.52
N LYS A 49 8.86 -12.15 -4.40
CA LYS A 49 8.90 -11.86 -5.85
C LYS A 49 7.52 -11.84 -6.52
N LEU A 50 6.62 -12.76 -6.16
CA LEU A 50 5.29 -12.84 -6.76
C LEU A 50 4.36 -11.77 -6.18
N LYS A 51 4.50 -11.46 -4.88
CA LYS A 51 3.85 -10.30 -4.26
C LYS A 51 4.14 -9.00 -5.02
N TYR A 52 5.41 -8.70 -5.33
CA TYR A 52 5.74 -7.46 -6.06
C TYR A 52 5.12 -7.43 -7.46
N LYS A 53 5.23 -8.54 -8.22
CA LYS A 53 4.63 -8.59 -9.55
C LYS A 53 3.12 -8.38 -9.53
N LEU A 54 2.44 -8.86 -8.48
CA LEU A 54 1.02 -8.63 -8.29
C LEU A 54 0.75 -7.17 -7.94
N PHE A 55 1.48 -6.58 -7.00
CA PHE A 55 1.34 -5.16 -6.71
C PHE A 55 1.61 -4.27 -7.92
N GLU A 56 2.69 -4.51 -8.67
CA GLU A 56 2.97 -3.80 -9.93
C GLU A 56 1.84 -3.96 -10.95
N ALA A 57 1.30 -5.18 -11.12
CA ALA A 57 0.23 -5.45 -12.06
C ALA A 57 -1.13 -4.86 -11.63
N LEU A 58 -1.36 -4.66 -10.33
CA LEU A 58 -2.54 -4.00 -9.78
C LEU A 58 -2.40 -2.48 -9.78
N ASN A 59 -1.17 -1.99 -9.74
CA ASN A 59 -0.81 -0.59 -9.72
C ASN A 59 -0.82 0.04 -11.14
N THR A 60 -1.89 -0.21 -11.88
CA THR A 60 -2.11 0.34 -13.24
C THR A 60 -2.65 1.76 -13.23
N GLU A 61 -3.11 2.23 -12.07
CA GLU A 61 -3.70 3.54 -11.93
C GLU A 61 -2.61 4.62 -12.04
N LYS A 62 -2.82 5.52 -13.00
CA LYS A 62 -1.95 6.69 -13.18
C LYS A 62 -2.35 7.73 -12.14
N LEU A 63 -1.39 8.15 -11.33
CA LEU A 63 -1.59 9.23 -10.37
C LEU A 63 -1.84 10.54 -11.12
N SER A 64 -2.71 11.38 -10.57
CA SER A 64 -2.77 12.78 -10.97
C SER A 64 -1.56 13.54 -10.43
N ASP A 65 -1.28 14.73 -10.97
CA ASP A 65 -0.18 15.58 -10.47
C ASP A 65 -0.30 15.84 -8.96
N LEU A 66 -1.54 16.01 -8.46
CA LEU A 66 -1.81 16.18 -7.02
C LEU A 66 -1.47 14.91 -6.23
N ASP A 67 -1.84 13.74 -6.74
CA ASP A 67 -1.54 12.46 -6.08
C ASP A 67 -0.04 12.15 -6.10
N GLU A 68 0.68 12.56 -7.15
CA GLU A 68 2.14 12.44 -7.21
C GLU A 68 2.83 13.32 -6.16
N ILE A 69 2.35 14.55 -5.95
CA ILE A 69 2.83 15.44 -4.88
C ILE A 69 2.58 14.79 -3.50
N LEU A 70 1.37 14.28 -3.27
CA LEU A 70 1.04 13.58 -2.02
C LEU A 70 1.94 12.36 -1.79
N LEU A 71 2.22 11.60 -2.84
CA LEU A 71 3.14 10.46 -2.78
C LEU A 71 4.55 10.89 -2.40
N ASP A 72 5.07 11.95 -3.01
CA ASP A 72 6.43 12.42 -2.75
C ASP A 72 6.58 12.98 -1.33
N GLU A 73 5.59 13.72 -0.83
CA GLU A 73 5.56 14.16 0.57
C GLU A 73 5.56 12.97 1.54
N LEU A 74 4.76 11.93 1.26
CA LEU A 74 4.74 10.72 2.06
C LEU A 74 6.08 9.97 2.04
N LYS A 75 6.83 9.95 0.93
CA LYS A 75 8.16 9.32 0.87
C LYS A 75 9.13 9.99 1.85
N GLU A 76 9.15 11.33 1.88
CA GLU A 76 10.03 12.09 2.78
C GLU A 76 9.67 11.87 4.25
N VAL A 77 8.37 11.83 4.57
CA VAL A 77 7.91 11.57 5.93
C VAL A 77 8.21 10.12 6.32
N LEU A 78 7.97 9.15 5.43
CA LEU A 78 8.14 7.72 5.70
C LEU A 78 9.56 7.37 6.14
N GLN A 79 10.57 7.99 5.53
CA GLN A 79 11.97 7.82 5.93
C GLN A 79 12.24 8.29 7.37
N LYS A 80 11.58 9.36 7.82
CA LYS A 80 11.74 9.91 9.17
C LYS A 80 11.09 9.02 10.24
N TYR A 81 10.07 8.26 9.86
CA TYR A 81 9.31 7.36 10.74
C TYR A 81 9.68 5.89 10.58
N GLU A 82 10.92 5.61 10.17
CA GLU A 82 11.47 4.24 10.06
C GLU A 82 10.58 3.28 9.25
N TYR A 83 9.91 3.80 8.22
CA TYR A 83 9.01 3.04 7.36
C TYR A 83 7.74 2.50 8.04
N ASP A 84 7.29 3.16 9.12
CA ASP A 84 5.96 2.96 9.71
C ASP A 84 4.91 3.81 8.97
N PHE A 85 4.07 3.15 8.17
CA PHE A 85 3.06 3.80 7.33
C PHE A 85 1.98 4.50 8.13
N ILE A 86 1.56 3.94 9.27
CA ILE A 86 0.48 4.52 10.09
C ILE A 86 0.99 5.81 10.73
N ALA A 87 2.18 5.76 11.32
CA ALA A 87 2.80 6.95 11.92
C ALA A 87 3.09 8.02 10.85
N THR A 88 3.48 7.61 9.65
CA THR A 88 3.75 8.49 8.51
C THR A 88 2.51 9.26 8.07
N ILE A 89 1.39 8.57 7.84
CA ILE A 89 0.14 9.22 7.42
C ILE A 89 -0.36 10.16 8.52
N ALA A 90 -0.34 9.70 9.77
CA ALA A 90 -0.76 10.53 10.90
C ALA A 90 0.07 11.82 11.02
N ALA A 91 1.39 11.72 10.83
CA ALA A 91 2.29 12.87 10.86
C ALA A 91 2.08 13.81 9.64
N ALA A 92 1.88 13.25 8.45
CA ALA A 92 1.61 14.05 7.25
C ALA A 92 0.29 14.82 7.36
N GLU A 93 -0.75 14.22 7.97
CA GLU A 93 -2.05 14.87 8.19
C GLU A 93 -2.02 16.03 9.21
N GLU A 94 -0.93 16.22 9.96
CA GLU A 94 -0.72 17.44 10.77
C GLU A 94 -0.52 18.68 9.89
N ASN A 95 -0.04 18.51 8.65
CA ASN A 95 -0.02 19.57 7.65
C ASN A 95 -1.42 19.75 7.04
N ILE A 96 -1.99 20.95 7.21
CA ILE A 96 -3.34 21.28 6.73
C ILE A 96 -3.46 21.15 5.22
N GLU A 97 -2.45 21.57 4.46
CA GLU A 97 -2.46 21.50 2.99
C GLU A 97 -2.45 20.05 2.52
N PHE A 98 -1.55 19.24 3.10
CA PHE A 98 -1.51 17.80 2.85
C PHE A 98 -2.84 17.15 3.20
N ARG A 99 -3.39 17.42 4.39
CA ARG A 99 -4.67 16.83 4.82
C ARG A 99 -5.83 17.17 3.89
N ILE A 100 -5.92 18.41 3.41
CA ILE A 100 -6.96 18.82 2.46
C ILE A 100 -6.80 18.06 1.14
N ALA A 101 -5.59 18.05 0.58
CA ALA A 101 -5.31 17.33 -0.66
C ALA A 101 -5.53 15.81 -0.51
N TRP A 102 -5.13 15.24 0.63
CA TRP A 102 -5.32 13.84 0.98
C TRP A 102 -6.80 13.46 0.98
N ILE A 103 -7.66 14.23 1.66
CA ILE A 103 -9.11 14.00 1.70
C ILE A 103 -9.76 14.15 0.31
N GLN A 104 -9.22 15.02 -0.54
CA GLN A 104 -9.73 15.23 -1.90
C GLN A 104 -9.28 14.15 -2.90
N SER A 105 -8.18 13.45 -2.61
CA SER A 105 -7.70 12.37 -3.45
C SER A 105 -8.67 11.19 -3.45
N LYS A 106 -9.08 10.76 -4.64
CA LYS A 106 -9.86 9.51 -4.82
C LYS A 106 -8.96 8.27 -4.92
N ASN A 107 -7.65 8.47 -4.95
CA ASN A 107 -6.65 7.46 -5.29
C ASN A 107 -5.72 7.14 -4.10
N GLN A 108 -6.16 7.42 -2.86
CA GLN A 108 -5.37 7.18 -1.64
C GLN A 108 -4.79 5.76 -1.60
N SER A 109 -5.57 4.74 -1.95
CA SER A 109 -5.11 3.36 -2.02
C SER A 109 -3.98 3.15 -3.04
N ALA A 110 -4.02 3.82 -4.19
CA ALA A 110 -2.98 3.75 -5.20
C ALA A 110 -1.70 4.49 -4.75
N ILE A 111 -1.85 5.62 -4.04
CA ILE A 111 -0.72 6.35 -3.44
C ILE A 111 0.00 5.45 -2.44
N ILE A 112 -0.73 4.81 -1.52
CA ILE A 112 -0.13 3.94 -0.51
C ILE A 112 0.55 2.71 -1.13
N GLN A 113 -0.05 2.09 -2.15
CA GLN A 113 0.59 0.99 -2.88
C GLN A 113 1.91 1.41 -3.52
N LYS A 114 1.93 2.57 -4.19
CA LYS A 114 3.15 3.11 -4.81
C LYS A 114 4.21 3.45 -3.76
N LEU A 115 3.80 3.98 -2.61
CA LEU A 115 4.69 4.24 -1.47
C LEU A 115 5.28 2.95 -0.90
N ALA A 116 4.48 1.89 -0.76
CA ALA A 116 4.92 0.58 -0.26
C ALA A 116 5.92 -0.11 -1.21
N ILE A 117 5.68 -0.04 -2.52
CA ILE A 117 6.62 -0.54 -3.53
C ILE A 117 7.95 0.23 -3.44
N TRP A 118 7.87 1.57 -3.37
CA TRP A 118 9.05 2.42 -3.29
C TRP A 118 9.89 2.14 -2.03
N ALA A 119 9.26 2.10 -0.85
CA ALA A 119 9.91 1.84 0.43
C ALA A 119 10.68 0.50 0.45
N ASP A 120 10.12 -0.50 -0.21
CA ASP A 120 10.73 -1.81 -0.30
C ASP A 120 11.94 -1.86 -1.26
N LEU A 121 11.90 -1.07 -2.33
CA LEU A 121 13.05 -0.89 -3.23
C LEU A 121 14.20 -0.15 -2.53
N GLU A 122 13.90 0.91 -1.78
CA GLU A 122 14.88 1.65 -0.98
C GLU A 122 15.50 0.76 0.12
N GLY A 123 14.71 -0.08 0.78
CA GLY A 123 15.20 -1.00 1.82
C GLY A 123 16.08 -2.15 1.31
N LYS A 124 16.26 -2.28 -0.01
CA LYS A 124 17.17 -3.23 -0.67
C LYS A 124 18.48 -2.57 -1.18
N ALA A 125 18.57 -1.23 -1.14
CA ALA A 125 19.77 -0.47 -1.44
C ALA A 125 20.68 -0.36 -0.21
#